data_AF-A0A9D4TWY2-F1
#
_entry.id   AF-A0A9D4TWY2-F1
#
_cell.length_a   1.000
_cell.length_b   1.000
_cell.length_c   1.000
_cell.angle_alpha   90.00
_cell.angle_beta   90.00
_cell.angle_gamma   90.00
#
_symmetry.space_group_name_H-M   'P 1'
#
loop_
_entity.id
_entity.type
_entity.pdbx_description
1 polymer ?
#
loop_
_entity_poly.entity_id
_entity_poly.type
_entity_poly.pdbx_seq_one_letter_code
_entity_poly.pdbx_strand_id
1 'polypeptide(L)' 'MFCAQVARECKLPEGTVLEFTGELFQPIPWTVTTKKGMPAALEKKYHGKEEYTFINVPPVFMFQAKIFSPPRLCAIYKRK' A
#
# COMPACT_ATOMS: atom_id res chain seq x y z
N MET A 1 -3.19 -13.87 9.11
CA MET A 1 -4.44 -13.11 8.88
C MET A 1 -4.22 -11.60 8.72
N PHE A 2 -3.03 -11.14 8.28
CA PHE A 2 -2.74 -9.71 8.09
C PHE A 2 -3.41 -9.15 6.82
N CYS A 3 -3.27 -9.84 5.69
CA CYS A 3 -3.86 -9.43 4.41
C CYS A 3 -5.39 -9.33 4.42
N ALA A 4 -6.08 -10.19 5.19
CA ALA A 4 -7.53 -10.16 5.34
C ALA A 4 -8.00 -8.91 6.10
N GLN A 5 -7.28 -8.51 7.15
CA GLN A 5 -7.58 -7.31 7.91
C GLN A 5 -7.33 -6.05 7.06
N VAL A 6 -6.23 -6.04 6.30
CA VAL A 6 -5.90 -4.97 5.35
C VAL A 6 -6.98 -4.83 4.26
N ALA A 7 -7.45 -5.95 3.70
CA ALA A 7 -8.52 -5.94 2.71
C ALA A 7 -9.83 -5.36 3.28
N ARG A 8 -10.18 -5.73 4.52
CA ARG A 8 -11.36 -5.22 5.22
C ARG A 8 -11.27 -3.72 5.51
N GLU A 9 -10.14 -3.26 6.06
CA GLU A 9 -9.95 -1.83 6.39
C GLU A 9 -9.90 -0.94 5.13
N CYS A 10 -9.51 -1.50 3.99
CA CYS A 10 -9.53 -0.81 2.69
C CYS A 10 -10.81 -0.98 1.87
N LYS A 11 -11.87 -1.57 2.45
CA LYS A 11 -13.16 -1.77 1.77
C LYS A 11 -13.02 -2.51 0.43
N LEU A 12 -12.09 -3.45 0.33
CA LEU A 12 -12.00 -4.32 -0.83
C LEU A 12 -13.12 -5.37 -0.79
N PRO A 13 -13.54 -5.92 -1.96
CA PRO A 13 -14.55 -6.96 -2.02
C PRO A 13 -14.21 -8.13 -1.10
N GLU A 14 -15.21 -8.64 -0.36
CA GLU A 14 -15.05 -9.85 0.44
C GLU A 14 -14.60 -11.01 -0.46
N GLY A 15 -13.52 -11.68 -0.05
CA GLY A 15 -12.85 -12.72 -0.86
C GLY A 15 -11.63 -12.25 -1.66
N THR A 16 -11.29 -10.95 -1.64
CA THR A 16 -10.05 -10.47 -2.27
C THR A 16 -8.82 -11.05 -1.56
N VAL A 17 -8.08 -11.91 -2.26
CA VAL A 17 -6.83 -12.46 -1.74
C VAL A 17 -5.71 -11.48 -2.07
N LEU A 18 -5.10 -10.93 -1.02
CA LEU A 18 -3.95 -10.04 -1.15
C LEU A 18 -2.67 -10.77 -0.72
N GLU A 19 -1.65 -10.68 -1.55
CA GLU A 19 -0.31 -11.14 -1.27
C GLU A 19 0.62 -9.94 -1.14
N PHE A 20 1.24 -9.77 0.03
CA PHE A 20 2.18 -8.67 0.24
C PHE A 20 3.41 -8.85 -0.64
N THR A 21 3.77 -7.84 -1.44
CA THR A 21 4.88 -7.95 -2.38
C THR A 21 6.26 -7.76 -1.74
N GLY A 22 6.31 -7.38 -0.46
CA GLY A 22 7.55 -7.00 0.22
C GLY A 22 7.91 -5.52 0.06
N GLU A 23 7.18 -4.78 -0.79
CA GLU A 23 7.49 -3.37 -1.07
C GLU A 23 6.66 -2.42 -0.20
N LEU A 24 7.38 -1.53 0.48
CA LEU A 24 6.85 -0.45 1.31
C LEU A 24 7.37 0.89 0.78
N PHE A 25 6.53 1.91 0.81
CA PHE A 25 6.91 3.24 0.35
C PHE A 25 6.22 4.33 1.15
N GLN A 26 6.78 5.54 1.10
CA GLN A 26 6.14 6.71 1.68
C GLN A 26 5.27 7.39 0.63
N PRO A 27 4.00 7.69 0.94
CA PRO A 27 3.18 8.47 0.03
C PRO A 27 3.78 9.88 -0.08
N ILE A 28 4.04 10.32 -1.31
CA ILE A 28 4.55 11.65 -1.58
C ILE A 28 3.40 12.65 -1.76
N PRO A 29 3.56 13.92 -1.37
CA PRO A 29 2.54 14.93 -1.59
C PRO A 29 2.23 15.10 -3.08
N TRP A 30 1.00 15.50 -3.37
CA TRP A 30 0.53 15.71 -4.74
C TRP A 30 1.33 16.84 -5.39
N THR A 31 2.08 16.51 -6.44
CA THR A 31 2.82 17.48 -7.26
C THR A 31 2.32 17.43 -8.69
N VAL A 32 2.65 18.46 -9.48
CA VAL A 32 2.26 18.58 -10.90
C VAL A 32 2.67 17.35 -11.71
N THR A 33 3.78 16.69 -11.32
CA THR A 33 4.33 15.50 -11.95
C THR A 33 3.89 14.18 -11.28
N THR A 34 3.30 14.20 -10.09
CA THR A 34 2.99 12.98 -9.34
C THR A 34 1.56 12.96 -8.82
N LYS A 35 0.63 12.74 -9.75
CA LYS A 35 -0.82 12.80 -9.48
C LYS A 35 -1.36 11.69 -8.56
N LYS A 36 -0.57 10.64 -8.29
CA LYS A 36 -1.02 9.47 -7.50
C LYS A 36 -0.31 9.28 -6.16
N GLY A 37 0.50 10.26 -5.73
CA GLY A 37 1.18 10.20 -4.43
C GLY A 37 2.13 9.00 -4.26
N MET A 38 2.61 8.44 -5.37
CA MET A 38 3.48 7.26 -5.43
C MET A 38 4.83 7.65 -6.04
N PRO A 39 5.97 7.17 -5.51
CA PRO A 39 7.28 7.39 -6.11
C PRO A 39 7.33 6.93 -7.57
N ALA A 40 8.00 7.68 -8.45
CA ALA A 40 8.05 7.40 -9.89
C ALA A 40 8.56 5.98 -10.23
N ALA A 41 9.47 5.42 -9.42
CA ALA A 41 9.97 4.05 -9.59
C ALA A 41 8.86 3.00 -9.38
N LEU A 42 7.96 3.22 -8.42
CA LEU A 42 6.85 2.33 -8.11
C LEU A 42 5.69 2.56 -9.08
N GLU A 43 5.45 3.82 -9.45
CA GLU A 43 4.47 4.15 -10.49
C GLU A 43 4.83 3.41 -11.79
N LYS A 44 6.06 3.51 -12.29
CA LYS A 44 6.44 2.79 -13.52
C LYS A 44 6.32 1.26 -13.42
N LYS A 45 6.51 0.69 -12.22
CA LYS A 45 6.50 -0.76 -11.98
C LYS A 45 5.09 -1.34 -11.83
N TYR A 46 4.18 -0.57 -11.23
CA TYR A 46 2.87 -1.02 -10.78
C TYR A 46 1.68 -0.31 -11.43
N HIS A 47 1.89 0.89 -11.98
CA HIS A 47 0.82 1.65 -12.63
C HIS A 47 0.36 0.95 -13.92
N GLY A 48 -0.96 0.87 -14.09
CA GLY A 48 -1.60 0.21 -15.23
C GLY A 48 -1.80 -1.30 -15.06
N LYS A 49 -1.31 -1.89 -13.96
CA LYS A 49 -1.51 -3.31 -13.66
C LYS A 49 -2.61 -3.46 -12.61
N GLU A 50 -3.77 -3.95 -13.05
CA GLU A 50 -4.93 -4.19 -12.19
C GLU A 50 -4.69 -5.31 -11.15
N GLU A 51 -3.65 -6.12 -11.36
CA GLU A 51 -3.21 -7.16 -10.43
C GLU A 51 -2.55 -6.58 -9.15
N TYR A 52 -2.19 -5.29 -9.11
CA TYR A 52 -1.57 -4.69 -7.93
C TYR A 52 -2.46 -3.63 -7.28
N THR A 53 -2.40 -3.56 -5.96
CA THR A 53 -3.09 -2.56 -5.16
C THR A 53 -2.15 -2.04 -4.08
N PHE A 54 -2.23 -0.75 -3.76
CA PHE A 54 -1.43 -0.15 -2.71
C PHE A 54 -2.35 0.40 -1.64
N ILE A 55 -1.98 0.17 -0.40
CA ILE A 55 -2.80 0.44 0.78
C ILE A 55 -1.94 1.14 1.82
N ASN A 56 -2.49 2.18 2.46
CA ASN A 56 -1.85 2.81 3.60
C ASN A 56 -1.83 1.80 4.77
N VAL A 57 -0.66 1.60 5.36
CA VAL A 57 -0.46 0.70 6.48
C VAL A 57 -1.09 1.33 7.73
N PRO A 58 -2.06 0.66 8.36
CA PRO A 58 -2.69 1.18 9.56
C PRO A 58 -1.67 1.43 10.69
N PRO A 59 -1.83 2.50 11.49
CA PRO A 59 -0.89 2.86 12.55
C PRO A 59 -0.66 1.74 13.57
N VAL A 60 -1.67 0.91 13.81
CA VAL A 60 -1.59 -0.25 14.73
C VAL A 60 -0.46 -1.20 14.32
N PHE A 61 -0.29 -1.45 13.02
CA PHE A 61 0.76 -2.32 12.51
C PHE A 61 2.13 -1.65 12.52
N MET A 62 2.18 -0.34 12.21
CA MET A 62 3.42 0.44 12.33
C MET A 62 3.94 0.44 13.78
N PHE A 63 3.02 0.59 14.74
CA PHE A 63 3.35 0.55 16.17
C PHE A 63 3.84 -0.82 16.63
N GLN A 64 3.18 -1.91 16.20
CA GLN A 64 3.64 -3.29 16.46
C GLN A 64 5.04 -3.54 15.88
N ALA A 65 5.33 -2.99 14.70
CA ALA A 65 6.63 -3.08 14.05
C ALA A 65 7.67 -2.09 14.59
N LYS A 66 7.32 -1.28 15.61
CA LYS A 66 8.16 -0.21 16.18
C LYS A 66 8.65 0.82 15.14
N ILE A 67 7.84 1.08 14.12
CA ILE A 67 8.10 2.09 13.09
C ILE A 67 7.44 3.40 13.53
N PHE A 68 8.27 4.38 13.90
CA PHE A 68 7.83 5.72 14.33
C PHE A 68 8.12 6.81 13.31
N SER A 69 9.04 6.55 12.38
CA SER A 69 9.34 7.40 11.23
C SER A 69 9.58 6.49 10.03
N PRO A 70 8.92 6.72 8.89
CA PRO A 70 8.04 7.83 8.55
C PRO A 70 6.62 7.75 9.16
N PRO A 71 5.86 8.87 9.22
CA PRO A 71 4.52 8.90 9.83
C PRO A 71 3.42 8.25 8.97
N ARG A 72 3.66 8.08 7.67
CA ARG A 72 2.76 7.37 6.75
C ARG A 72 3.57 6.39 5.92
N LEU A 73 3.07 5.17 5.82
CA LEU A 73 3.69 4.11 5.06
C LEU A 73 2.62 3.43 4.22
N CYS A 74 2.90 3.19 2.95
CA CYS A 74 2.03 2.43 2.06
C CYS A 74 2.70 1.10 1.73
N ALA A 75 1.90 0.05 1.69
CA ALA A 75 2.32 -1.29 1.31
C ALA A 75 1.71 -1.67 -0.05
N ILE A 76 2.47 -2.39 -0.85
CA ILE A 76 2.02 -2.92 -2.14
C ILE A 76 1.59 -4.37 -1.96
N TYR A 77 0.43 -4.69 -2.49
CA TYR A 77 -0.15 -6.03 -2.49
C TYR A 77 -0.47 -6.44 -3.92
N LYS A 78 -0.27 -7.72 -4.21
CA LYS A 78 -0.75 -8.37 -5.41
C LYS A 78 -2.11 -8.99 -5.12
N ARG A 79 -3.11 -8.71 -5.96
CA ARG A 79 -4.41 -9.37 -5.98
C ARG A 79 -4.23 -10.74 -6.63
N LYS A 80 -4.68 -11.79 -5.94
CA LYS A 80 -4.78 -13.16 -6.45
C LYS A 80 -6.23 -13.51 -6.74
#